data_AF-A0A345CM48-F1
#
_entry.id   AF-A0A345CM48-F1
#
_cell.length_a   1.000
_cell.length_b   1.000
_cell.length_c   1.000
_cell.angle_alpha   90.00
_cell.angle_beta   90.00
_cell.angle_gamma   90.00
#
_symmetry.space_group_name_H-M   'P 1'
#
loop_
_entity.id
_entity.type
_entity.pdbx_description
1 polymer ?
#
loop_
_entity_poly.entity_id
_entity_poly.type
_entity_poly.pdbx_seq_one_letter_code
_entity_poly.pdbx_strand_id
1 'polypeptide(L)'
;EEDWEEDSLKAAADRVEKNCRNRKCPLNSFCFIQTINEECLCLLNYSMVGEKCILNEQNSCAVKNGGCDLKATCELKKNRVNCICPKGTKPMHEGVVCSFSFASTLSQVLLLFAILAFVTCV
;
A
#
# COMPACT_ATOMS: atom_id res chain seq x y z
N GLU A 1 -20.66 21.29 9.74
CA GLU A 1 -20.45 20.23 10.73
C GLU A 1 -19.77 18.99 10.13
N GLU A 2 -19.67 18.86 8.80
CA GLU A 2 -19.08 17.70 8.09
C GLU A 2 -17.54 17.57 8.22
N ASP A 3 -16.84 18.67 8.53
CA ASP A 3 -15.36 18.73 8.57
C ASP A 3 -14.74 17.98 9.76
N TRP A 4 -15.48 17.85 10.87
CA TRP A 4 -14.99 17.23 12.12
C TRP A 4 -15.13 15.71 12.14
N GLU A 5 -16.07 15.16 11.37
CA GLU A 5 -16.30 13.71 11.28
C GLU A 5 -15.28 13.05 10.34
N GLU A 6 -14.90 13.73 9.26
CA GLU A 6 -13.93 13.23 8.27
C GLU A 6 -12.52 13.10 8.89
N ASP A 7 -12.10 14.07 9.72
CA ASP A 7 -10.85 14.03 10.47
C ASP A 7 -10.81 12.90 11.52
N SER A 8 -11.96 12.62 12.14
CA SER A 8 -12.10 11.55 13.14
C SER A 8 -12.04 10.17 12.49
N LEU A 9 -12.66 10.00 11.32
CA LEU A 9 -12.61 8.78 10.52
C LEU A 9 -11.21 8.50 9.98
N LYS A 10 -10.52 9.55 9.54
CA LYS A 10 -9.11 9.47 9.10
C LYS A 10 -8.17 9.13 10.25
N ALA A 11 -8.34 9.75 11.41
CA ALA A 11 -7.54 9.43 12.60
C ALA A 11 -7.81 7.99 13.12
N ALA A 12 -9.04 7.49 12.99
CA ALA A 12 -9.38 6.11 13.31
C ALA A 12 -8.77 5.13 12.29
N ALA A 13 -8.84 5.44 10.99
CA ALA A 13 -8.20 4.65 9.94
C ALA A 13 -6.67 4.61 10.11
N ASP A 14 -6.03 5.76 10.39
CA ASP A 14 -4.60 5.86 10.69
C ASP A 14 -4.20 5.05 11.95
N ARG A 15 -5.08 4.97 12.95
CA ARG A 15 -4.87 4.10 14.13
C ARG A 15 -4.97 2.63 13.79
N VAL A 16 -5.84 2.24 12.86
CA VAL A 16 -5.95 0.85 12.39
C VAL A 16 -4.75 0.49 11.51
N GLU A 17 -4.28 1.41 10.67
CA GLU A 17 -3.13 1.20 9.78
C GLU A 17 -1.80 1.08 10.53
N LYS A 18 -1.68 1.71 11.72
CA LYS A 18 -0.47 1.64 12.57
C LYS A 18 -0.52 0.55 13.65
N ASN A 19 -1.68 -0.04 13.91
CA ASN A 19 -1.84 -1.12 14.88
C ASN A 19 -2.18 -2.42 14.15
N CYS A 20 -1.19 -3.29 14.05
CA CYS A 20 -1.46 -4.69 13.80
C CYS A 20 -2.29 -5.26 14.96
N ARG A 21 -3.02 -6.37 14.74
CA ARG A 21 -3.91 -6.94 15.77
C ARG A 21 -3.17 -7.26 17.07
N ASN A 22 -1.89 -7.62 16.98
CA ASN A 22 -1.07 -8.00 18.12
C ASN A 22 0.17 -7.12 18.32
N ARG A 23 0.41 -6.11 17.46
CA ARG A 23 1.64 -5.32 17.45
C ARG A 23 1.42 -3.86 17.11
N LYS A 24 2.08 -2.98 17.87
CA LYS A 24 2.16 -1.55 17.56
C LYS A 24 3.41 -1.27 16.74
N CYS A 25 3.24 -0.65 15.57
CA CYS A 25 4.35 -0.31 14.70
C CYS A 25 5.00 1.03 15.09
N PRO A 26 6.32 1.21 14.86
CA PRO A 26 7.02 2.44 15.20
C PRO A 26 6.55 3.64 14.35
N LEU A 27 6.99 4.84 14.71
CA LEU A 27 6.76 6.02 13.88
C LEU A 27 7.40 5.83 12.49
N ASN A 28 6.81 6.44 11.45
CA ASN A 28 7.23 6.34 10.04
C ASN A 28 7.18 4.91 9.47
N SER A 29 6.23 4.13 9.97
CA SER A 29 5.97 2.76 9.52
C SER A 29 4.47 2.51 9.45
N PHE A 30 4.09 1.42 8.81
CA PHE A 30 2.73 0.94 8.71
C PHE A 30 2.69 -0.57 8.98
N CYS A 31 1.53 -1.06 9.40
CA CYS A 31 1.30 -2.48 9.58
C CYS A 31 0.96 -3.13 8.24
N PHE A 32 1.64 -4.23 7.93
CA PHE A 32 1.31 -5.09 6.81
C PHE A 32 0.98 -6.49 7.31
N ILE A 33 -0.19 -7.01 6.93
CA ILE A 33 -0.64 -8.36 7.30
C ILE A 33 -0.62 -9.21 6.04
N GLN A 34 0.31 -10.17 5.97
CA GLN A 34 0.37 -11.15 4.88
C GLN A 34 -0.09 -12.51 5.40
N THR A 35 -1.25 -12.96 4.91
CA THR A 35 -1.92 -14.21 5.29
C THR A 35 -2.33 -14.25 6.78
N ILE A 36 -1.36 -14.39 7.68
CA ILE A 36 -1.53 -14.38 9.14
C ILE A 36 -0.35 -13.69 9.86
N ASN A 37 0.72 -13.33 9.13
CA ASN A 37 1.89 -12.71 9.71
C ASN A 37 1.75 -11.20 9.68
N GLU A 38 1.96 -10.58 10.83
CA GLU A 38 1.95 -9.13 10.98
C GLU A 38 3.39 -8.61 10.99
N GLU A 39 3.70 -7.74 10.04
CA GLU A 39 5.00 -7.11 9.90
C GLU A 39 4.85 -5.58 9.94
N CYS A 40 5.79 -4.91 10.60
CA CYS A 40 5.87 -3.46 10.53
C CYS A 40 6.87 -3.07 9.45
N LEU A 41 6.38 -2.42 8.40
CA LEU A 41 7.20 -1.97 7.27
C LEU A 41 7.42 -0.47 7.38
N CYS A 42 8.65 -0.02 7.16
CA CYS A 42 8.93 1.41 7.10
C CYS A 42 8.29 2.03 5.84
N LEU A 43 7.86 3.28 5.95
CA LEU A 43 7.43 4.07 4.79
C LEU A 43 8.60 4.29 3.82
N LEU A 44 8.29 4.66 2.59
CA LEU A 44 9.30 4.91 1.57
C LEU A 44 10.29 5.99 2.02
N ASN A 45 11.57 5.80 1.70
CA ASN A 45 12.69 6.61 2.17
C ASN A 45 13.02 6.50 3.68
N TYR A 46 12.39 5.58 4.42
CA TYR A 46 12.77 5.21 5.78
C TYR A 46 13.38 3.82 5.83
N SER A 47 14.27 3.58 6.77
CA SER A 47 14.95 2.30 6.98
C SER A 47 14.84 1.85 8.43
N MET A 48 14.66 0.54 8.62
CA MET A 48 14.58 -0.05 9.95
C MET A 48 15.98 -0.15 10.57
N VAL A 49 16.19 0.55 11.68
CA VAL A 49 17.41 0.52 12.49
C VAL A 49 16.99 0.20 13.93
N GLY A 50 17.27 -1.02 14.36
CA GLY A 50 16.68 -1.57 15.59
C GLY A 50 15.16 -1.65 15.46
N GLU A 51 14.43 -1.01 16.38
CA GLU A 51 12.96 -1.01 16.41
C GLU A 51 12.35 0.31 15.90
N LYS A 52 13.11 1.12 15.16
CA LYS A 52 12.67 2.43 14.66
C LYS A 52 12.88 2.54 13.15
N CYS A 53 11.96 3.24 12.49
CA CYS A 53 12.12 3.64 11.10
C CYS A 53 12.72 5.05 11.05
N ILE A 54 13.97 5.13 10.60
CA ILE A 54 14.76 6.38 10.52
C ILE A 54 14.83 6.81 9.07
N LEU A 55 14.76 8.12 8.82
CA LEU A 55 14.89 8.68 7.47
C LEU A 55 16.23 8.26 6.87
N ASN A 56 16.19 7.68 5.67
CA ASN A 56 17.37 7.39 4.90
C ASN A 56 17.69 8.60 4.00
N GLU A 57 18.74 9.34 4.35
CA GLU A 57 19.19 10.50 3.57
C GLU A 57 19.89 10.08 2.27
N GLN A 58 20.37 8.84 2.20
CA GLN A 58 21.08 8.26 1.06
C GLN A 58 20.21 7.20 0.38
N ASN A 59 19.04 7.64 -0.13
CA ASN A 59 18.13 6.75 -0.83
C ASN A 59 18.76 6.24 -2.13
N SER A 60 18.72 4.92 -2.31
CA SER A 60 19.28 4.25 -3.49
C SER A 60 18.49 3.00 -3.82
N CYS A 61 18.21 2.80 -5.10
CA CYS A 61 17.60 1.56 -5.59
C CYS A 61 18.54 0.35 -5.46
N ALA A 62 19.86 0.56 -5.33
CA ALA A 62 20.83 -0.53 -5.24
C ALA A 62 20.75 -1.28 -3.91
N VAL A 63 20.23 -0.65 -2.85
CA VAL A 63 20.10 -1.26 -1.53
C VAL A 63 18.64 -1.58 -1.28
N LYS A 64 18.31 -2.88 -1.14
CA LYS A 64 16.96 -3.36 -0.83
C LYS A 64 15.86 -2.74 -1.74
N ASN A 65 16.15 -2.56 -3.02
CA ASN A 65 15.25 -1.93 -4.00
C ASN A 65 14.72 -0.55 -3.57
N GLY A 66 15.51 0.23 -2.79
CA GLY A 66 15.09 1.54 -2.28
C GLY A 66 13.95 1.50 -1.26
N GLY A 67 13.60 0.32 -0.74
CA GLY A 67 12.42 0.11 0.11
C GLY A 67 11.15 -0.21 -0.66
N CYS A 68 11.20 -0.36 -1.99
CA CYS A 68 10.08 -0.79 -2.80
C CYS A 68 9.79 -2.29 -2.64
N ASP A 69 8.56 -2.70 -2.98
CA ASP A 69 8.20 -4.12 -3.12
C ASP A 69 9.19 -4.82 -4.08
N LEU A 70 9.49 -6.10 -3.82
CA LEU A 70 10.36 -6.89 -4.70
C LEU A 70 9.83 -7.00 -6.14
N LYS A 71 8.52 -6.88 -6.32
CA LYS A 71 7.86 -6.87 -7.63
C LYS A 71 7.84 -5.48 -8.28
N ALA A 72 8.10 -4.42 -7.53
CA ALA A 72 8.10 -3.06 -8.03
C ALA A 72 9.42 -2.73 -8.74
N THR A 73 9.34 -1.91 -9.79
CA THR A 73 10.51 -1.25 -10.37
C THR A 73 10.87 -0.03 -9.53
N CYS A 74 12.11 0.04 -9.05
CA CYS A 74 12.63 1.22 -8.33
C CYS A 74 13.28 2.20 -9.31
N GLU A 75 12.93 3.48 -9.18
CA GLU A 75 13.59 4.58 -9.87
C GLU A 75 14.08 5.63 -8.87
N LEU A 76 15.29 6.16 -9.08
CA LEU A 76 15.80 7.30 -8.30
C LEU A 76 15.56 8.59 -9.09
N LYS A 77 14.66 9.46 -8.61
CA LYS A 77 14.34 10.76 -9.22
C LYS A 77 14.60 11.88 -8.23
N LYS A 78 15.48 12.83 -8.57
CA LYS A 78 15.83 13.99 -7.74
C LYS A 78 16.20 13.58 -6.29
N ASN A 79 17.01 12.53 -6.13
CA ASN A 79 17.43 11.96 -4.85
C ASN A 79 16.30 11.36 -3.98
N ARG A 80 15.14 11.06 -4.58
CA ARG A 80 14.03 10.34 -3.94
C ARG A 80 13.74 9.05 -4.68
N VAL A 81 13.49 7.98 -3.94
CA VAL A 81 13.05 6.72 -4.53
C VAL A 81 11.59 6.85 -4.95
N ASN A 82 11.26 6.28 -6.10
CA ASN A 82 9.93 6.15 -6.64
C ASN A 82 9.69 4.69 -7.03
N CYS A 83 8.66 4.04 -6.47
CA CYS A 83 8.35 2.65 -6.74
C CYS A 83 7.19 2.52 -7.74
N ILE A 84 7.41 1.73 -8.78
CA ILE A 84 6.40 1.49 -9.82
C ILE A 84 5.96 0.03 -9.74
N CYS A 85 4.72 -0.18 -9.28
CA CYS A 85 4.13 -1.49 -9.20
C CYS A 85 3.76 -2.04 -10.60
N PRO A 86 3.86 -3.37 -10.81
CA PRO A 86 3.55 -3.99 -12.09
C PRO A 86 2.06 -3.86 -12.44
N LYS A 87 1.73 -3.92 -13.74
CA LYS A 87 0.34 -3.88 -14.21
C LYS A 87 -0.51 -4.96 -13.54
N GLY A 88 -1.75 -4.61 -13.19
CA GLY A 88 -2.67 -5.50 -12.47
C GLY A 88 -2.51 -5.49 -10.94
N THR A 89 -1.54 -4.71 -10.42
CA THR A 89 -1.38 -4.48 -8.98
C THR A 89 -1.60 -3.00 -8.65
N LYS A 90 -1.93 -2.72 -7.39
CA LYS A 90 -2.04 -1.38 -6.83
C LYS A 90 -0.90 -1.14 -5.84
N PRO A 91 -0.24 0.03 -5.91
CA PRO A 91 0.75 0.43 -4.91
C PRO A 91 0.05 0.74 -3.59
N MET A 92 0.57 0.19 -2.50
CA MET A 92 0.29 0.59 -1.12
C MET A 92 1.53 1.30 -0.56
N HIS A 93 1.32 2.40 0.15
CA HIS A 93 2.38 3.27 0.68
C HIS A 93 3.47 3.56 -0.35
N GLU A 94 3.09 4.21 -1.46
CA GLU A 94 4.01 4.60 -2.53
C GLU A 94 4.77 3.42 -3.17
N GLY A 95 4.25 2.19 -3.06
CA GLY A 95 4.81 1.00 -3.69
C GLY A 95 5.86 0.27 -2.86
N VAL A 96 5.93 0.55 -1.54
CA VAL A 96 6.58 -0.33 -0.56
C VAL A 96 5.95 -1.74 -0.60
N VAL A 97 4.64 -1.81 -0.89
CA VAL A 97 3.93 -3.06 -1.17
C VAL A 97 3.12 -2.93 -2.46
N CYS A 98 3.15 -3.95 -3.32
CA CYS A 98 2.29 -4.06 -4.50
C CYS A 98 1.23 -5.15 -4.28
N SER A 99 -0.03 -4.74 -4.12
CA SER A 99 -1.15 -5.65 -3.86
C SER A 99 -1.95 -5.94 -5.13
N PHE A 100 -2.43 -7.17 -5.31
CA PHE A 100 -3.30 -7.50 -6.44
C PHE A 100 -4.62 -6.73 -6.35
N SER A 101 -5.07 -6.18 -7.48
CA SER A 101 -6.36 -5.49 -7.52
C SER A 101 -7.38 -6.30 -8.33
N PHE A 102 -8.34 -6.91 -7.63
CA PHE A 102 -9.48 -7.61 -8.25
C PHE A 102 -10.59 -6.67 -8.75
N ALA A 103 -10.44 -5.35 -8.54
CA ALA A 103 -11.49 -4.37 -8.87
C ALA A 103 -11.82 -4.36 -10.38
N SER A 104 -10.83 -4.62 -11.25
CA SER A 104 -11.04 -4.65 -12.70
C SER A 104 -11.84 -5.87 -13.16
N THR A 105 -11.64 -7.04 -12.56
CA THR A 105 -12.25 -8.29 -13.04
C THR A 105 -13.71 -8.40 -12.61
N LEU A 106 -14.04 -7.96 -11.39
CA LEU A 106 -15.42 -7.92 -10.91
C LEU A 106 -16.30 -6.96 -11.73
N SER A 107 -15.78 -5.79 -12.08
CA SER A 107 -16.50 -4.82 -12.91
C SER A 107 -16.83 -5.38 -14.30
N GLN A 108 -15.90 -6.10 -14.93
CA GLN A 108 -16.10 -6.73 -16.24
C GLN A 108 -17.12 -7.87 -16.17
N VAL A 109 -17.06 -8.70 -15.13
CA VAL A 109 -18.01 -9.80 -14.93
C VAL A 109 -19.43 -9.27 -14.69
N LEU A 110 -19.58 -8.22 -13.89
CA LEU A 110 -20.89 -7.57 -13.68
C LEU A 110 -21.46 -6.96 -14.96
N LEU A 111 -20.62 -6.34 -15.79
CA LEU A 111 -21.01 -5.83 -17.11
C LEU A 111 -21.50 -6.96 -18.04
N LEU A 112 -20.80 -8.09 -18.07
CA LEU A 112 -21.23 -9.26 -18.86
C LEU A 112 -22.56 -9.82 -18.37
N PHE A 113 -22.78 -9.92 -17.05
CA PHE A 113 -24.07 -10.34 -16.50
C PHE A 113 -25.20 -9.36 -16.83
N ALA A 114 -24.94 -8.05 -16.80
CA ALA A 114 -25.94 -7.04 -17.19
C ALA A 114 -26.31 -7.14 -18.68
N ILE A 115 -25.33 -7.36 -19.57
CA ILE A 115 -25.56 -7.56 -21.00
C ILE A 115 -26.36 -8.84 -21.25
N LEU A 116 -25.98 -9.95 -20.60
CA LEU A 116 -26.70 -11.23 -20.74
C LEU A 116 -28.14 -11.11 -20.25
N ALA A 117 -28.38 -10.49 -19.09
CA ALA A 117 -29.72 -10.25 -18.58
C ALA A 117 -30.56 -9.40 -19.55
N PHE A 118 -29.96 -8.37 -20.17
CA PHE A 118 -30.62 -7.56 -21.19
C PHE A 118 -30.97 -8.38 -22.43
N VAL A 119 -30.07 -9.24 -22.91
CA VAL A 119 -30.29 -10.11 -24.09
C VAL A 119 -31.31 -11.22 -23.83
N THR A 120 -31.42 -11.75 -22.61
CA THR A 120 -32.40 -12.80 -22.26
C THR A 120 -33.78 -12.26 -21.88
N CYS A 121 -33.89 -10.97 -21.55
CA CYS A 121 -35.15 -10.31 -21.20
C CYS A 121 -35.80 -9.57 -22.39
N VAL A 122 -35.14 -9.53 -23.55
CA VAL A 122 -35.66 -9.06 -24.85
C VAL A 122 -36.02 -10.27 -25.70
#